data_AF-A0A094AKS0-F1
#
_entry.id   AF-A0A094AKS0-F1
#
_cell.length_a   1.000
_cell.length_b   1.000
_cell.length_c   1.000
_cell.angle_alpha   90.00
_cell.angle_beta   90.00
_cell.angle_gamma   90.00
#
_symmetry.space_group_name_H-M   'P 1'
#
loop_
_entity.id
_entity.type
_entity.pdbx_description
1 polymer ?
#
loop_
_entity_poly.entity_id
_entity_poly.type
_entity_poly.pdbx_seq_one_letter_code
_entity_poly.pdbx_strand_id
1 'polypeptide(L)'
;MRLTLNIASEDSLEQDLLNLEVPTDTTVGSLKGMVQAEARIPTTSQHIYLNGQLLSDENKALEQLGVVDGDMLALHIRDVVGNTGVPQGGPAAQPARRPASRDEQDPEVIRLQLLGNPRMRQEVQRAQPELAAAVENPQRFAELFRQMQDQERTERMRRQQHIADLNADPFDIDAQTRIAEMIREERVQENLQNAIEHNPEGK
;
A
#
# COMPACT_ATOMS: atom_id res chain seq x y z
N MET A 1 30.45 -7.35 -13.73
CA MET A 1 29.72 -6.10 -13.90
C MET A 1 29.43 -5.48 -12.55
N ARG A 2 29.50 -4.15 -12.46
CA ARG A 2 29.15 -3.33 -11.30
C ARG A 2 27.68 -2.93 -11.39
N LEU A 3 26.92 -3.14 -10.32
CA LEU A 3 25.52 -2.78 -10.23
C LEU A 3 25.31 -1.91 -8.99
N THR A 4 24.46 -0.91 -9.11
CA THR A 4 24.03 -0.08 -7.97
C THR A 4 22.56 -0.33 -7.71
N LEU A 5 22.22 -0.82 -6.52
CA LEU A 5 20.86 -1.07 -6.10
C LEU A 5 20.41 0.08 -5.18
N ASN A 6 19.32 0.73 -5.55
CA ASN A 6 18.64 1.70 -4.69
C ASN A 6 17.55 0.98 -3.89
N ILE A 7 17.73 0.90 -2.58
CA ILE A 7 16.83 0.23 -1.64
C ILE A 7 15.77 1.23 -1.20
N ALA A 8 14.56 1.03 -1.68
CA ALA A 8 13.38 1.78 -1.28
C ALA A 8 12.54 0.93 -0.30
N SER A 9 12.53 1.34 0.96
CA SER A 9 11.66 0.80 2.01
C SER A 9 10.47 1.73 2.22
N GLU A 10 9.25 1.20 2.37
CA GLU A 10 8.05 2.04 2.61
C GLU A 10 8.13 2.82 3.93
N ASP A 11 8.92 2.34 4.89
CA ASP A 11 9.04 2.93 6.24
C ASP A 11 10.21 3.93 6.37
N SER A 12 11.16 3.94 5.41
CA SER A 12 12.39 4.71 5.53
C SER A 12 12.51 5.74 4.39
N LEU A 13 12.58 7.02 4.76
CA LEU A 13 12.82 8.12 3.81
C LEU A 13 14.26 8.16 3.30
N GLU A 14 15.15 7.38 3.90
CA GLU A 14 16.55 7.23 3.48
C GLU A 14 16.64 6.18 2.38
N GLN A 15 17.11 6.60 1.20
CA GLN A 15 17.45 5.72 0.10
C GLN A 15 18.83 5.12 0.38
N ASP A 16 18.87 3.83 0.70
CA ASP A 16 20.14 3.12 0.89
C ASP A 16 20.65 2.62 -0.47
N LEU A 17 21.95 2.78 -0.71
CA LEU A 17 22.59 2.46 -1.99
C LEU A 17 23.56 1.31 -1.79
N LEU A 18 23.25 0.16 -2.39
CA LEU A 18 24.08 -1.03 -2.33
C LEU A 18 24.82 -1.24 -3.64
N ASN A 19 26.15 -1.20 -3.61
CA ASN A 19 26.99 -1.47 -4.78
C ASN A 19 27.44 -2.93 -4.77
N LEU A 20 27.12 -3.68 -5.84
CA LEU A 20 27.44 -5.09 -5.99
C LEU A 20 28.30 -5.32 -7.23
N GLU A 21 29.36 -6.11 -7.08
CA GLU A 21 30.14 -6.64 -8.20
C GLU A 21 29.72 -8.08 -8.47
N VAL A 22 29.06 -8.30 -9.61
CA VAL A 22 28.52 -9.62 -9.98
C VAL A 22 29.07 -10.08 -11.34
N PRO A 23 29.29 -11.39 -11.55
CA PRO A 23 29.57 -11.95 -12.87
C PRO A 23 28.46 -11.62 -13.88
N THR A 24 28.79 -11.53 -15.18
CA THR A 24 27.82 -11.19 -16.23
C THR A 24 26.75 -12.28 -16.43
N ASP A 25 27.07 -13.54 -16.13
CA ASP A 25 26.15 -14.68 -16.17
C ASP A 25 25.25 -14.79 -14.93
N THR A 26 25.32 -13.81 -14.00
CA THR A 26 24.51 -13.80 -12.79
C THR A 26 23.03 -13.76 -13.12
N THR A 27 22.27 -14.66 -12.51
CA THR A 27 20.81 -14.68 -12.60
C THR A 27 20.15 -13.76 -11.58
N VAL A 28 18.89 -13.40 -11.83
CA VAL A 28 18.09 -12.60 -10.89
C VAL A 28 18.00 -13.29 -9.51
N GLY A 29 17.86 -14.62 -9.46
CA GLY A 29 17.83 -15.37 -8.21
C GLY A 29 19.15 -15.27 -7.43
N SER A 30 20.29 -15.39 -8.11
CA SER A 30 21.61 -15.21 -7.49
C SER A 30 21.81 -13.78 -6.99
N LEU A 31 21.37 -12.76 -7.74
CA LEU A 31 21.41 -11.36 -7.32
C LEU A 31 20.60 -11.15 -6.02
N LYS A 32 19.38 -11.69 -5.94
CA LYS A 32 18.58 -11.60 -4.72
C LYS A 32 19.25 -12.28 -3.52
N GLY A 33 19.91 -13.41 -3.74
CA GLY A 33 20.70 -14.10 -2.72
C GLY A 33 21.87 -13.25 -2.20
N MET A 34 22.55 -12.53 -3.09
CA MET A 34 23.62 -11.59 -2.71
C MET A 34 23.06 -10.42 -1.90
N VAL A 35 21.94 -9.83 -2.32
CA VAL A 35 21.23 -8.78 -1.56
C VAL A 35 20.82 -9.28 -0.17
N GLN A 36 20.36 -10.53 -0.06
CA GLN A 36 20.04 -11.12 1.24
C GLN A 36 21.28 -11.25 2.14
N ALA A 37 22.43 -11.62 1.58
CA ALA A 37 23.67 -11.75 2.34
C ALA A 37 24.19 -10.41 2.85
N GLU A 38 24.15 -9.37 2.01
CA GLU A 38 24.69 -8.04 2.31
C GLU A 38 23.73 -7.19 3.15
N ALA A 39 22.47 -7.06 2.72
CA ALA A 39 21.47 -6.17 3.34
C ALA A 39 20.54 -6.89 4.34
N ARG A 40 20.67 -8.23 4.50
CA ARG A 40 19.82 -9.06 5.38
C ARG A 40 18.32 -9.02 5.03
N ILE A 41 17.98 -8.67 3.79
CA ILE A 41 16.59 -8.62 3.31
C ILE A 41 16.21 -10.01 2.77
N PRO A 42 15.10 -10.63 3.21
CA PRO A 42 14.66 -11.93 2.67
C PRO A 42 14.37 -11.88 1.17
N THR A 43 14.82 -12.86 0.38
CA THR A 43 14.58 -12.93 -1.08
C THR A 43 13.10 -12.86 -1.46
N THR A 44 12.21 -13.35 -0.59
CA THR A 44 10.76 -13.30 -0.75
C THR A 44 10.20 -11.88 -0.68
N SER A 45 10.84 -11.01 0.09
CA SER A 45 10.42 -9.61 0.25
C SER A 45 11.05 -8.68 -0.79
N GLN A 46 12.04 -9.17 -1.56
CA GLN A 46 12.79 -8.38 -2.54
C GLN A 46 12.10 -8.32 -3.91
N HIS A 47 11.76 -7.12 -4.35
CA HIS A 47 11.26 -6.84 -5.70
C HIS A 47 12.24 -5.92 -6.44
N ILE A 48 12.95 -6.46 -7.43
CA ILE A 48 13.99 -5.73 -8.19
C ILE A 48 13.41 -5.22 -9.51
N TYR A 49 13.59 -3.94 -9.79
CA TYR A 49 13.11 -3.25 -10.98
C TYR A 49 14.27 -2.70 -11.80
N LEU A 50 14.21 -2.89 -13.12
CA LEU A 50 15.05 -2.22 -14.11
C LEU A 50 14.16 -1.31 -14.97
N ASN A 51 14.40 -0.01 -14.96
CA ASN A 51 13.60 0.97 -15.74
C ASN A 51 12.07 0.84 -15.50
N GLY A 52 11.67 0.50 -14.27
CA GLY A 52 10.27 0.26 -13.90
C GLY A 52 9.73 -1.13 -14.25
N GLN A 53 10.52 -2.00 -14.91
CA GLN A 53 10.14 -3.38 -15.20
C GLN A 53 10.60 -4.32 -14.09
N LEU A 54 9.66 -5.04 -13.47
CA LEU A 54 9.94 -6.03 -12.42
C LEU A 54 10.68 -7.24 -13.00
N LEU A 55 11.86 -7.54 -12.46
CA LEU A 55 12.63 -8.73 -12.79
C LEU A 55 12.08 -9.91 -11.97
N SER A 56 11.05 -10.58 -12.51
CA SER A 56 10.39 -11.71 -11.84
C SER A 56 11.02 -13.07 -12.14
N ASP A 57 11.68 -13.20 -13.29
CA ASP A 57 12.26 -14.46 -13.76
C ASP A 57 13.59 -14.75 -13.07
N GLU A 58 13.57 -15.51 -11.98
CA GLU A 58 14.77 -15.82 -11.17
C GLU A 58 15.84 -16.62 -11.91
N ASN A 59 15.48 -17.30 -12.99
CA ASN A 59 16.38 -18.15 -13.78
C ASN A 59 17.04 -17.41 -14.96
N LYS A 60 16.60 -16.20 -15.31
CA LYS A 60 17.18 -15.44 -16.42
C LYS A 60 18.44 -14.71 -15.95
N ALA A 61 19.44 -14.67 -16.84
CA ALA A 61 20.63 -13.86 -16.62
C ALA A 61 20.27 -12.38 -16.72
N LEU A 62 20.94 -11.54 -15.92
CA LEU A 62 20.70 -10.09 -15.89
C LEU A 62 20.93 -9.45 -17.28
N GLU A 63 21.93 -9.92 -18.03
CA GLU A 63 22.19 -9.46 -19.41
C GLU A 63 21.03 -9.75 -20.37
N GLN A 64 20.33 -10.89 -20.21
CA GLN A 64 19.16 -11.23 -21.03
C GLN A 64 17.95 -10.34 -20.74
N LEU A 65 17.96 -9.69 -19.57
CA LEU A 65 16.95 -8.73 -19.14
C LEU A 65 17.35 -7.29 -19.48
N GLY A 66 18.49 -7.11 -20.15
CA GLY A 66 19.01 -5.82 -20.59
C GLY A 66 19.76 -5.04 -19.53
N VAL A 67 20.14 -5.68 -18.42
CA VAL A 67 20.98 -5.04 -17.39
C VAL A 67 22.43 -4.96 -17.91
N VAL A 68 23.01 -3.78 -17.86
CA VAL A 68 24.40 -3.53 -18.26
C VAL A 68 25.29 -3.12 -17.08
N ASP A 69 26.60 -3.10 -17.31
CA ASP A 69 27.57 -2.61 -16.31
C ASP A 69 27.31 -1.14 -15.98
N GLY A 70 27.18 -0.83 -14.69
CA GLY A 70 26.88 0.50 -14.17
C GLY A 70 25.40 0.82 -14.05
N ASP A 71 24.50 -0.12 -14.36
CA ASP A 71 23.07 0.12 -14.23
C ASP A 71 22.62 0.29 -12.79
N MET A 72 21.60 1.14 -12.63
CA MET A 72 20.89 1.35 -11.38
C MET A 72 19.60 0.53 -11.36
N LEU A 73 19.49 -0.33 -10.35
CA LEU A 73 18.32 -1.17 -10.12
C LEU A 73 17.57 -0.64 -8.89
N ALA A 74 16.24 -0.62 -8.92
CA ALA A 74 15.45 -0.28 -7.73
C ALA A 74 15.03 -1.56 -7.01
N LEU A 75 15.39 -1.68 -5.73
CA LEU A 75 14.95 -2.75 -4.85
C LEU A 75 13.84 -2.23 -3.94
N HIS A 76 12.65 -2.79 -4.07
CA HIS A 76 11.55 -2.53 -3.15
C HIS A 76 11.42 -3.69 -2.16
N ILE A 77 11.35 -3.36 -0.87
CA ILE A 77 11.10 -4.33 0.19
C ILE A 77 9.60 -4.37 0.47
N ARG A 78 8.95 -5.51 0.26
CA ARG A 78 7.54 -5.74 0.61
C ARG A 78 7.38 -7.06 1.33
N ASP A 79 6.86 -7.04 2.54
CA ASP A 79 6.62 -8.26 3.31
C ASP A 79 5.47 -9.07 2.72
N VAL A 80 5.76 -10.32 2.38
CA VAL A 80 4.76 -11.33 2.05
C VAL A 80 4.22 -11.91 3.36
N VAL A 81 3.53 -11.11 4.16
CA VAL A 81 2.69 -11.64 5.23
C VAL A 81 1.59 -12.45 4.54
N GLY A 82 1.59 -13.76 4.80
CA GLY A 82 0.95 -14.76 3.96
C GLY A 82 -0.51 -14.47 3.59
N ASN A 83 -0.78 -14.49 2.28
CA ASN A 83 -2.06 -14.94 1.77
C ASN A 83 -1.81 -15.73 0.47
N THR A 84 -1.69 -17.04 0.61
CA THR A 84 -1.62 -17.98 -0.52
C THR A 84 -2.95 -17.98 -1.26
N GLY A 85 -3.02 -17.18 -2.31
CA GLY A 85 -4.03 -17.26 -3.37
C GLY A 85 -3.34 -17.06 -4.71
N VAL A 86 -2.87 -18.16 -5.30
CA VAL A 86 -2.24 -18.22 -6.63
C VAL A 86 -3.04 -17.48 -7.72
N PRO A 87 -2.42 -16.63 -8.56
CA PRO A 87 -2.96 -16.28 -9.87
C PRO A 87 -2.18 -17.04 -10.95
N GLN A 88 -2.82 -18.06 -11.53
CA GLN A 88 -2.35 -18.70 -12.76
C GLN A 88 -2.75 -17.84 -13.97
N GLY A 89 -1.82 -17.64 -14.89
CA GLY A 89 -1.87 -16.62 -15.93
C GLY A 89 -2.86 -16.81 -17.09
N GLY A 90 -3.13 -15.69 -17.77
CA GLY A 90 -3.84 -15.60 -19.06
C GLY A 90 -4.06 -14.13 -19.45
N PRO A 91 -3.87 -13.72 -20.73
CA PRO A 91 -3.90 -12.33 -21.14
C PRO A 91 -5.30 -11.93 -21.64
N ALA A 92 -5.98 -11.02 -20.96
CA ALA A 92 -7.05 -10.19 -21.53
C ALA A 92 -7.54 -9.17 -20.49
N ALA A 93 -7.68 -7.92 -20.95
CA ALA A 93 -8.48 -6.84 -20.37
C ALA A 93 -8.37 -6.64 -18.85
N GLN A 94 -7.62 -5.62 -18.43
CA GLN A 94 -7.60 -5.09 -17.07
C GLN A 94 -9.02 -5.02 -16.47
N PRO A 95 -9.37 -5.83 -15.46
CA PRO A 95 -10.23 -5.31 -14.41
C PRO A 95 -9.29 -4.54 -13.48
N ALA A 96 -9.60 -3.26 -13.23
CA ALA A 96 -9.03 -2.56 -12.09
C ALA A 96 -9.10 -3.50 -10.87
N ARG A 97 -7.95 -4.00 -10.43
CA ARG A 97 -7.85 -4.72 -9.15
C ARG A 97 -8.14 -3.67 -8.10
N ARG A 98 -9.42 -3.56 -7.75
CA ARG A 98 -9.86 -2.90 -6.54
C ARG A 98 -8.95 -3.44 -5.42
N PRO A 99 -8.28 -2.59 -4.62
CA PRO A 99 -7.74 -3.08 -3.36
C PRO A 99 -8.90 -3.80 -2.68
N ALA A 100 -8.71 -5.03 -2.17
CA ALA A 100 -9.76 -5.78 -1.50
C ALA A 100 -10.47 -4.84 -0.55
N SER A 101 -11.65 -4.43 -1.00
CA SER A 101 -12.22 -3.17 -0.58
C SER A 101 -12.58 -3.38 0.89
N ARG A 102 -12.17 -2.50 1.81
CA ARG A 102 -12.74 -2.49 3.18
C ARG A 102 -14.29 -2.46 3.14
N ASP A 103 -14.79 -2.00 2.01
CA ASP A 103 -16.15 -2.08 1.50
C ASP A 103 -16.77 -3.48 1.33
N GLU A 104 -16.03 -4.57 1.14
CA GLU A 104 -16.59 -5.93 0.95
C GLU A 104 -16.56 -6.80 2.21
N GLN A 105 -16.31 -6.21 3.38
CA GLN A 105 -16.37 -6.95 4.64
C GLN A 105 -17.80 -7.37 4.97
N ASP A 106 -18.02 -8.67 5.16
CA ASP A 106 -19.32 -9.20 5.54
C ASP A 106 -19.71 -8.69 6.94
N PRO A 107 -20.92 -8.13 7.11
CA PRO A 107 -21.33 -7.54 8.38
C PRO A 107 -21.39 -8.55 9.52
N GLU A 108 -21.68 -9.83 9.26
CA GLU A 108 -21.70 -10.85 10.30
C GLU A 108 -20.28 -11.21 10.77
N VAL A 109 -19.31 -11.24 9.85
CA VAL A 109 -17.89 -11.45 10.21
C VAL A 109 -17.40 -10.35 11.15
N ILE A 110 -17.70 -9.09 10.83
CA ILE A 110 -17.30 -7.94 11.66
C ILE A 110 -18.01 -7.95 13.00
N ARG A 111 -19.31 -8.28 13.03
CA ARG A 111 -20.08 -8.40 14.27
C ARG A 111 -19.51 -9.49 15.18
N LEU A 112 -19.17 -10.66 14.64
CA LEU A 112 -18.56 -11.76 15.39
C LEU A 112 -17.18 -11.38 15.94
N GLN A 113 -16.38 -10.65 15.16
CA GLN A 113 -15.09 -10.13 15.63
C GLN A 113 -15.26 -9.12 16.78
N LEU A 114 -16.30 -8.28 16.72
CA LEU A 114 -16.63 -7.33 17.78
C LEU A 114 -17.11 -8.01 19.06
N LEU A 115 -17.86 -9.10 18.93
CA LEU A 115 -18.27 -9.94 20.07
C LEU A 115 -17.09 -10.73 20.67
N GLY A 116 -16.16 -11.17 19.83
CA GLY A 116 -14.96 -11.89 20.26
C GLY A 116 -13.88 -11.01 20.87
N ASN A 117 -13.92 -9.68 20.64
CA ASN A 117 -12.89 -8.76 21.10
C ASN A 117 -13.45 -7.57 21.90
N PRO A 118 -13.36 -7.57 23.24
CA PRO A 118 -13.92 -6.51 24.08
C PRO A 118 -13.22 -5.15 23.90
N ARG A 119 -11.93 -5.13 23.52
CA ARG A 119 -11.19 -3.89 23.25
C ARG A 119 -11.75 -3.19 22.01
N MET A 120 -11.93 -3.93 20.91
CA MET A 120 -12.52 -3.41 19.68
C MET A 120 -13.94 -2.89 19.91
N ARG A 121 -14.73 -3.58 20.76
CA ARG A 121 -16.08 -3.12 21.12
C ARG A 121 -16.07 -1.76 21.82
N GLN A 122 -15.10 -1.53 22.72
CA GLN A 122 -14.96 -0.23 23.39
C GLN A 122 -14.57 0.89 22.42
N GLU A 123 -13.74 0.60 21.42
CA GLU A 123 -13.38 1.57 20.39
C GLU A 123 -14.59 1.94 19.53
N VAL A 124 -15.32 0.94 19.02
CA VAL A 124 -16.56 1.17 18.25
C VAL A 124 -17.60 1.90 19.10
N GLN A 125 -17.69 1.62 20.40
CA GLN A 125 -18.60 2.33 21.30
C GLN A 125 -18.28 3.83 21.42
N ARG A 126 -17.01 4.21 21.36
CA ARG A 126 -16.56 5.60 21.41
C ARG A 126 -16.76 6.31 20.09
N ALA A 127 -16.42 5.66 18.98
CA ALA A 127 -16.52 6.25 17.65
C ALA A 127 -17.96 6.25 17.11
N GLN A 128 -18.70 5.16 17.35
CA GLN A 128 -19.98 4.89 16.71
C GLN A 128 -20.96 4.19 17.68
N PRO A 129 -21.59 4.95 18.59
CA PRO A 129 -22.43 4.38 19.65
C PRO A 129 -23.65 3.62 19.13
N GLU A 130 -24.24 4.04 18.01
CA GLU A 130 -25.42 3.38 17.41
C GLU A 130 -25.09 1.99 16.85
N LEU A 131 -23.92 1.83 16.23
CA LEU A 131 -23.45 0.55 15.71
C LEU A 131 -23.07 -0.41 16.85
N ALA A 132 -22.44 0.11 17.91
CA ALA A 132 -22.09 -0.66 19.09
C ALA A 132 -23.34 -1.18 19.83
N ALA A 133 -24.41 -0.38 19.90
CA ALA A 133 -25.69 -0.79 20.48
C ALA A 133 -26.38 -1.89 19.65
N ALA A 134 -26.15 -1.91 18.34
CA ALA A 134 -26.74 -2.89 17.44
C ALA A 134 -25.99 -4.23 17.39
N VAL A 135 -24.82 -4.39 18.03
CA VAL A 135 -23.96 -5.60 17.93
C VAL A 135 -24.67 -6.90 18.33
N GLU A 136 -25.65 -6.81 19.24
CA GLU A 136 -26.43 -7.95 19.74
C GLU A 136 -27.57 -8.35 18.78
N ASN A 137 -27.93 -7.47 17.84
CA ASN A 137 -28.95 -7.71 16.83
C ASN A 137 -28.32 -7.81 15.43
N PRO A 138 -28.18 -9.02 14.86
CA PRO A 138 -27.49 -9.22 13.58
C PRO A 138 -28.14 -8.46 12.43
N GLN A 139 -29.49 -8.42 12.38
CA GLN A 139 -30.22 -7.72 11.33
C GLN A 139 -29.96 -6.22 11.40
N ARG A 140 -30.09 -5.63 12.60
CA ARG A 140 -29.90 -4.19 12.80
C ARG A 140 -28.45 -3.75 12.57
N PHE A 141 -27.49 -4.56 13.00
CA PHE A 141 -26.07 -4.32 12.76
C PHE A 141 -25.77 -4.31 11.26
N ALA A 142 -26.26 -5.31 10.51
CA ALA A 142 -26.04 -5.40 9.08
C ALA A 142 -26.66 -4.21 8.31
N GLU A 143 -27.85 -3.75 8.70
CA GLU A 143 -28.48 -2.55 8.12
C GLU A 143 -27.62 -1.30 8.32
N LEU A 144 -27.22 -1.01 9.57
CA LEU A 144 -26.42 0.17 9.89
C LEU A 144 -25.04 0.12 9.24
N PHE A 145 -24.39 -1.04 9.26
CA PHE A 145 -23.07 -1.23 8.67
C PHE A 145 -23.10 -1.02 7.15
N ARG A 146 -24.12 -1.56 6.45
CA ARG A 146 -24.29 -1.33 5.01
C ARG A 146 -24.56 0.14 4.70
N GLN A 147 -25.43 0.79 5.48
CA GLN A 147 -25.72 2.20 5.30
C GLN A 147 -24.46 3.07 5.43
N MET A 148 -23.60 2.78 6.41
CA MET A 148 -22.32 3.45 6.58
C MET A 148 -21.37 3.21 5.40
N GLN A 149 -21.26 1.96 4.94
CA GLN A 149 -20.42 1.63 3.78
C GLN A 149 -20.91 2.36 2.52
N ASP A 150 -22.21 2.37 2.24
CA ASP A 150 -22.77 3.09 1.09
C ASP A 150 -22.48 4.59 1.14
N GLN A 151 -22.54 5.19 2.33
CA GLN A 151 -22.16 6.60 2.52
C GLN A 151 -20.68 6.82 2.22
N GLU A 152 -19.79 6.04 2.83
CA GLU A 152 -18.34 6.12 2.59
C GLU A 152 -18.01 5.93 1.10
N ARG A 153 -18.62 4.94 0.44
CA ARG A 153 -18.45 4.70 -1.01
C ARG A 153 -18.84 5.92 -1.81
N THR A 154 -19.99 6.51 -1.50
CA THR A 154 -20.52 7.68 -2.21
C THR A 154 -19.58 8.87 -2.05
N GLU A 155 -19.11 9.13 -0.84
CA GLU A 155 -18.16 10.22 -0.56
C GLU A 155 -16.81 10.00 -1.22
N ARG A 156 -16.29 8.77 -1.19
CA ARG A 156 -15.04 8.39 -1.86
C ARG A 156 -15.15 8.55 -3.37
N MET A 157 -16.26 8.12 -3.97
CA MET A 157 -16.51 8.30 -5.41
C MET A 157 -16.58 9.78 -5.78
N ARG A 158 -17.29 10.60 -4.99
CA ARG A 158 -17.35 12.05 -5.21
C ARG A 158 -15.97 12.70 -5.15
N ARG A 159 -15.16 12.35 -4.15
CA ARG A 159 -13.77 12.84 -4.05
C ARG A 159 -12.92 12.40 -5.24
N GLN A 160 -13.01 11.14 -5.65
CA GLN A 160 -12.27 10.63 -6.81
C GLN A 160 -12.65 11.34 -8.10
N GLN A 161 -13.95 11.59 -8.33
CA GLN A 161 -14.39 12.36 -9.49
C GLN A 161 -13.84 13.79 -9.46
N HIS A 162 -13.92 14.46 -8.30
CA HIS A 162 -13.37 15.81 -8.16
C HIS A 162 -11.88 15.87 -8.48
N ILE A 163 -11.10 14.91 -7.99
CA ILE A 163 -9.67 14.81 -8.29
C ILE A 163 -9.43 14.49 -9.78
N ALA A 164 -10.26 13.63 -10.37
CA ALA A 164 -10.15 13.31 -11.79
C ALA A 164 -10.43 14.53 -12.67
N ASP A 165 -11.43 15.35 -12.31
CA ASP A 165 -11.74 16.61 -13.00
C ASP A 165 -10.58 17.60 -12.90
N LEU A 166 -9.95 17.72 -11.72
CA LEU A 166 -8.76 18.57 -11.54
C LEU A 166 -7.54 18.05 -12.33
N ASN A 167 -7.43 16.75 -12.54
CA ASN A 167 -6.35 16.13 -13.32
C ASN A 167 -6.63 16.07 -14.83
N ALA A 168 -7.85 16.39 -15.28
CA ALA A 168 -8.25 16.26 -16.68
C ALA A 168 -7.42 17.16 -17.61
N ASP A 169 -6.93 18.30 -17.10
CA ASP A 169 -5.90 19.11 -17.74
C ASP A 169 -4.68 19.29 -16.81
N PRO A 170 -3.62 18.49 -16.98
CA PRO A 170 -2.42 18.58 -16.14
C PRO A 170 -1.62 19.88 -16.32
N PHE A 171 -1.91 20.70 -17.34
CA PHE A 171 -1.28 22.00 -17.56
C PHE A 171 -2.10 23.18 -17.04
N ASP A 172 -3.27 22.92 -16.44
CA ASP A 172 -4.08 23.94 -15.78
C ASP A 172 -3.41 24.35 -14.44
N ILE A 173 -2.85 25.56 -14.44
CA ILE A 173 -2.17 26.16 -13.28
C ILE A 173 -3.15 26.38 -12.12
N ASP A 174 -4.42 26.68 -12.40
CA ASP A 174 -5.47 26.84 -11.41
C ASP A 174 -5.79 25.49 -10.74
N ALA A 175 -5.86 24.41 -11.51
CA ALA A 175 -6.08 23.07 -10.99
C ALA A 175 -4.89 22.57 -10.16
N GLN A 176 -3.65 22.79 -10.60
CA GLN A 176 -2.45 22.47 -9.81
C GLN A 176 -2.39 23.25 -8.50
N THR A 177 -2.78 24.54 -8.52
CA THR A 177 -2.82 25.37 -7.31
C THR A 177 -3.82 24.81 -6.29
N ARG A 178 -5.02 24.40 -6.75
CA ARG A 178 -6.04 23.78 -5.88
C ARG A 178 -5.58 22.44 -5.31
N ILE A 179 -4.92 21.61 -6.12
CA ILE A 179 -4.32 20.35 -5.66
C ILE A 179 -3.26 20.63 -4.58
N ALA A 180 -2.39 21.61 -4.80
CA ALA A 180 -1.34 21.99 -3.86
C ALA A 180 -1.90 22.53 -2.53
N GLU A 181 -2.98 23.32 -2.57
CA GLU A 181 -3.66 23.79 -1.35
C GLU A 181 -4.30 22.65 -0.56
N MET A 182 -5.00 21.72 -1.22
CA MET A 182 -5.60 20.56 -0.54
C MET A 182 -4.54 19.71 0.17
N ILE A 183 -3.42 19.40 -0.49
CA ILE A 183 -2.31 18.64 0.12
C ILE A 183 -1.74 19.39 1.33
N ARG A 184 -1.62 20.72 1.24
CA ARG A 184 -1.12 21.54 2.34
C ARG A 184 -2.05 21.49 3.55
N GLU A 185 -3.36 21.59 3.33
CA GLU A 185 -4.34 21.48 4.40
C GLU A 185 -4.32 20.09 5.05
N GLU A 186 -4.25 19.02 4.25
CA GLU A 186 -4.14 17.64 4.75
C GLU A 186 -2.88 17.46 5.60
N ARG A 187 -1.72 18.00 5.17
CA ARG A 187 -0.48 17.98 5.95
C ARG A 187 -0.60 18.71 7.29
N VAL A 188 -1.28 19.85 7.30
CA VAL A 188 -1.51 20.63 8.53
C VAL A 188 -2.43 19.87 9.47
N GLN A 189 -3.49 19.25 8.94
CA GLN A 189 -4.44 18.47 9.72
C GLN A 189 -3.81 17.18 10.26
N GLU A 190 -3.01 16.48 9.47
CA GLU A 190 -2.25 15.29 9.89
C GLU A 190 -1.24 15.65 10.97
N ASN A 191 -0.49 16.75 10.81
CA ASN A 191 0.44 17.22 11.83
C ASN A 191 -0.30 17.56 13.13
N LEU A 192 -1.45 18.25 13.04
CA LEU A 192 -2.30 18.56 14.19
C LEU A 192 -2.83 17.30 14.87
N GLN A 193 -3.33 16.32 14.09
CA GLN A 193 -3.84 15.05 14.58
C GLN A 193 -2.74 14.26 15.30
N ASN A 194 -1.56 14.14 14.69
CA ASN A 194 -0.40 13.49 15.30
C ASN A 194 0.05 14.22 16.58
N ALA A 195 0.01 15.55 16.59
CA ALA A 195 0.33 16.34 17.78
C ALA A 195 -0.70 16.12 18.91
N ILE A 196 -1.98 15.93 18.60
CA ILE A 196 -3.03 15.61 19.58
C ILE A 196 -2.87 14.15 20.08
N GLU A 197 -2.53 13.23 19.19
CA GLU A 197 -2.39 11.81 19.52
C GLU A 197 -1.14 11.51 20.37
N HIS A 198 -0.04 12.23 20.13
CA HIS A 198 1.24 11.98 20.79
C HIS A 198 1.59 12.98 21.91
N ASN A 199 0.71 13.94 22.24
CA ASN A 199 1.00 14.95 23.26
C ASN A 199 -0.14 15.15 24.29
N PRO A 200 -0.36 14.22 25.23
CA PRO A 200 -1.25 14.43 26.36
C PRO A 200 -0.51 15.15 27.49
N GLU A 201 -0.28 16.46 27.39
CA GLU A 201 0.15 17.25 28.55
C GLU A 201 -0.86 18.34 28.88
N GLY A 202 -1.60 18.10 29.97
CA GLY A 202 -2.57 19.07 30.47
C GLY A 202 -3.48 18.69 31.65
N LYS A 203 -3.26 17.60 32.39
CA LYS A 203 -3.50 17.43 33.86
C LYS A 203 -3.50 15.97 34.32
#